data_AF-A0A7C2KDH2-F1
#
_entry.id   AF-A0A7C2KDH2-F1
#
_cell.length_a   1.000
_cell.length_b   1.000
_cell.length_c   1.000
_cell.angle_alpha   90.00
_cell.angle_beta   90.00
_cell.angle_gamma   90.00
#
_symmetry.space_group_name_H-M   'P 1'
#
loop_
_entity.id
_entity.type
_entity.pdbx_description
1 polymer ?
#
loop_
_entity_poly.entity_id
_entity_poly.type
_entity_poly.pdbx_seq_one_letter_code
_entity_poly.pdbx_strand_id
1 'polypeptide(L)' 'MRLKFKATRDQIFKAFPAIANLADRSDDRRVTVNVEGTSSEGFDPSWLRNAVEEPLDEADIEKLPEEGQ' A
#
# COMPACT_ATOMS: atom_id res chain seq x y z
N MET A 1 12.59 -9.66 3.24
CA MET A 1 13.02 -9.27 1.88
C MET A 1 12.38 -7.93 1.54
N ARG A 2 13.08 -7.01 0.85
CA ARG A 2 12.51 -5.71 0.40
C ARG A 2 12.46 -5.66 -1.12
N LEU A 3 11.29 -5.37 -1.69
CA LEU A 3 11.09 -5.14 -3.12
C LEU A 3 10.74 -3.65 -3.34
N LYS A 4 11.40 -2.98 -4.28
CA LYS A 4 11.10 -1.60 -4.67
C LYS A 4 11.00 -1.50 -6.19
N PHE A 5 9.86 -1.05 -6.70
CA PHE A 5 9.59 -0.92 -8.13
C PHE A 5 8.69 0.30 -8.40
N LYS A 6 8.77 0.84 -9.62
CA LYS A 6 7.80 1.83 -10.12
C LYS A 6 6.73 1.08 -10.92
N ALA A 7 5.46 1.39 -10.70
CA ALA A 7 4.35 0.75 -11.37
C ALA A 7 3.26 1.77 -11.70
N THR A 8 2.54 1.55 -12.81
CA THR A 8 1.31 2.28 -13.12
C THR A 8 0.12 1.71 -12.33
N ARG A 9 -1.01 2.43 -12.32
CA ARG A 9 -2.28 1.95 -11.73
C ARG A 9 -2.61 0.52 -12.16
N ASP A 10 -2.61 0.25 -13.46
CA ASP A 10 -2.98 -1.08 -13.99
C ASP A 10 -2.00 -2.18 -13.58
N GLN A 11 -0.72 -1.84 -13.39
CA GLN A 11 0.30 -2.78 -12.93
C GLN A 11 0.16 -3.09 -11.43
N ILE A 12 -0.25 -2.11 -10.61
CA ILE A 12 -0.53 -2.34 -9.18
C ILE A 12 -1.65 -3.38 -9.01
N PHE A 13 -2.76 -3.26 -9.77
CA PHE A 13 -3.83 -4.25 -9.72
C PHE A 13 -3.34 -5.67 -10.05
N LYS A 14 -2.38 -5.81 -10.97
CA LYS A 14 -1.78 -7.09 -11.35
C LYS A 14 -0.74 -7.60 -10.35
N ALA A 15 -0.21 -6.75 -9.47
CA ALA A 15 0.83 -7.11 -8.52
C ALA A 15 0.29 -7.84 -7.28
N PHE A 16 -0.98 -7.63 -6.92
CA PHE A 16 -1.58 -8.21 -5.71
C PHE A 16 -1.47 -9.73 -5.60
N PRO A 17 -1.69 -10.54 -6.66
CA PRO A 17 -1.46 -11.99 -6.58
C PRO A 17 -0.02 -12.37 -6.19
N ALA A 18 0.98 -11.64 -6.69
CA ALA A 18 2.38 -11.89 -6.35
C ALA A 18 2.69 -11.52 -4.88
N ILE A 19 2.11 -10.42 -4.39
CA ILE A 19 2.23 -9.99 -2.99
C ILE A 19 1.54 -10.99 -2.05
N ALA A 20 0.36 -11.49 -2.42
CA ALA A 20 -0.37 -12.52 -1.66
C ALA A 20 0.43 -13.83 -1.57
N ASN A 21 1.04 -14.27 -2.67
CA ASN A 21 1.91 -15.45 -2.66
C ASN A 21 3.10 -15.30 -1.70
N LEU A 22 3.64 -14.08 -1.54
CA LEU A 22 4.69 -13.80 -0.56
C LEU A 22 4.14 -13.88 0.87
N ALA A 23 2.98 -13.30 1.14
CA ALA A 23 2.31 -13.39 2.44
C ALA A 23 2.05 -14.85 2.85
N ASP A 24 1.57 -15.69 1.93
CA ASP A 24 1.33 -17.12 2.18
C ASP A 24 2.56 -17.89 2.67
N ARG A 25 3.77 -17.41 2.35
CA ARG A 25 5.05 -18.03 2.73
C ARG A 25 5.79 -17.29 3.84
N SER A 26 5.23 -16.20 4.35
CA SER A 26 5.82 -15.38 5.41
C SER A 26 5.26 -15.76 6.77
N ASP A 27 5.99 -15.43 7.84
CA ASP A 27 5.50 -15.62 9.21
C ASP A 27 4.19 -14.84 9.42
N ASP A 28 3.30 -15.43 10.23
CA ASP A 28 1.94 -14.94 10.50
C ASP A 28 1.04 -14.72 9.26
N ARG A 29 1.47 -15.20 8.10
CA ARG A 29 0.84 -14.94 6.79
C ARG A 29 0.72 -13.45 6.47
N ARG A 30 1.70 -12.65 6.92
CA ARG A 30 1.68 -11.18 6.77
C ARG A 30 2.85 -10.69 5.93
N VAL A 31 2.62 -9.57 5.25
CA VAL A 31 3.65 -8.75 4.62
C VAL A 31 3.40 -7.29 4.96
N THR A 32 4.47 -6.52 5.05
CA THR A 32 4.39 -5.07 5.13
C THR A 32 4.56 -4.47 3.73
N VAL A 33 3.61 -3.64 3.31
CA VAL A 33 3.67 -2.91 2.03
C VAL A 33 3.83 -1.43 2.33
N ASN A 34 4.88 -0.82 1.76
CA ASN A 34 5.09 0.63 1.79
C ASN A 34 4.74 1.19 0.42
N VAL A 35 3.79 2.12 0.35
CA VAL A 35 3.34 2.74 -0.91
C VAL A 35 3.65 4.23 -0.86
N GLU A 36 4.39 4.70 -1.85
CA GLU A 36 4.73 6.13 -2.02
C GLU A 36 4.08 6.64 -3.31
N GLY A 37 3.23 7.67 -3.20
CA GLY A 37 2.68 8.42 -4.33
C GLY A 37 3.31 9.80 -4.40
N THR A 38 3.75 10.23 -5.59
CA THR A 38 4.29 11.59 -5.80
C THR A 38 3.37 12.40 -6.68
N SER A 39 3.06 13.62 -6.26
CA SER A 39 2.36 14.62 -7.05
C SER A 39 3.04 15.97 -6.87
N SER A 40 3.36 16.67 -7.96
CA SER A 40 3.95 18.01 -7.89
C SER A 40 2.96 19.05 -7.33
N GLU A 41 1.66 18.81 -7.48
CA GLU A 41 0.58 19.67 -6.99
C GLU A 41 0.08 19.24 -5.59
N GLY A 42 0.63 18.14 -5.06
CA GLY A 42 0.12 17.48 -3.86
C GLY A 42 -1.15 16.65 -4.13
N PHE A 43 -1.77 16.18 -3.06
CA PHE A 43 -3.04 15.48 -3.08
C PHE A 43 -4.08 16.32 -2.34
N ASP A 44 -5.31 16.38 -2.87
CA ASP A 44 -6.42 17.00 -2.14
C ASP A 44 -6.70 16.22 -0.85
N PRO A 45 -6.81 16.88 0.33
CA PRO A 45 -7.00 16.19 1.59
C PRO A 45 -8.31 15.40 1.69
N SER A 46 -9.41 15.94 1.13
CA SER A 46 -10.69 15.23 1.15
C SER A 46 -10.64 13.99 0.26
N TRP A 47 -9.97 14.10 -0.89
CA TRP A 47 -9.75 12.95 -1.77
C TRP A 47 -8.88 11.90 -1.11
N LEU A 48 -7.76 12.29 -0.48
CA LEU A 48 -6.85 11.34 0.17
C LEU A 48 -7.58 10.54 1.25
N ARG A 49 -8.37 11.22 2.08
CA ARG A 49 -9.20 10.56 3.09
C ARG A 49 -10.21 9.60 2.46
N ASN A 50 -11.08 10.10 1.58
CA ASN A 50 -12.24 9.34 1.13
C ASN A 50 -11.89 8.24 0.12
N ALA A 51 -10.84 8.45 -0.69
CA ALA A 51 -10.49 7.55 -1.79
C ALA A 51 -9.27 6.65 -1.49
N VAL A 52 -8.52 6.94 -0.43
CA VAL A 52 -7.34 6.16 -0.04
C VAL A 52 -7.45 5.68 1.40
N GLU A 53 -7.58 6.57 2.37
CA GLU A 53 -7.51 6.19 3.79
C GLU A 53 -8.74 5.40 4.25
N GLU A 54 -9.95 5.86 3.95
CA GLU A 54 -11.20 5.18 4.32
C GLU A 54 -11.32 3.79 3.68
N PRO A 55 -11.05 3.58 2.37
CA PRO A 55 -11.03 2.24 1.79
C PRO A 55 -9.99 1.28 2.40
N LEU A 56 -8.84 1.78 2.87
CA LEU A 56 -7.85 0.97 3.56
C LEU A 56 -8.34 0.57 4.96
N ASP A 57 -8.95 1.51 5.67
CA ASP A 57 -9.53 1.25 6.99
C ASP A 57 -10.70 0.26 6.89
N GLU A 58 -11.58 0.40 5.89
CA GLU A 58 -12.69 -0.53 5.61
C GLU A 58 -12.21 -1.94 5.21
N ALA A 59 -11.00 -2.06 4.68
CA ALA A 59 -10.36 -3.32 4.34
C ALA A 59 -9.60 -3.96 5.52
N ASP A 60 -9.74 -3.41 6.73
CA ASP A 60 -9.04 -3.82 7.96
C ASP A 60 -7.50 -3.82 7.80
N ILE A 61 -6.97 -2.90 6.99
CA ILE A 61 -5.52 -2.76 6.78
C ILE A 61 -4.95 -1.90 7.90
N GLU A 62 -4.11 -2.51 8.74
CA GLU A 62 -3.41 -1.82 9.81
C GLU A 62 -2.44 -0.77 9.25
N LYS A 63 -2.62 0.49 9.67
CA LYS A 63 -1.68 1.59 9.43
C LYS A 63 -0.51 1.44 10.39
N LEU A 64 0.67 1.14 9.84
CA LEU A 64 1.91 1.19 10.61
C LEU A 64 2.35 2.65 10.79
N PRO A 65 2.99 2.99 11.93
CA PRO A 65 3.55 4.32 12.11
C PRO A 65 4.56 4.62 11.00
N GLU A 66 4.65 5.87 10.58
CA GLU A 66 5.74 6.29 9.69
C GLU A 66 7.07 6.03 10.40
N GLU A 67 7.96 5.27 9.77
CA GLU A 67 9.30 5.05 10.30
C GLU A 67 10.07 6.39 10.27
N GLY A 68 10.19 7.06 11.43
CA GLY A 68 11.07 8.23 11.58
C GLY A 68 10.55 9.45 12.35
N GLN A 69 9.79 9.26 13.43
CA GLN A 69 9.63 10.30 14.47
C GLN A 69 10.40 9.93 15.74
#